data_AF-A0A6N9T2Y0-F1
#
_entry.id   AF-A0A6N9T2Y0-F1
#
_cell.length_a   1.000
_cell.length_b   1.000
_cell.length_c   1.000
_cell.angle_alpha   90.00
_cell.angle_beta   90.00
_cell.angle_gamma   90.00
#
_symmetry.space_group_name_H-M   'P 1'
#
loop_
_entity.id
_entity.type
_entity.pdbx_description
1 polymer ?
#
loop_
_entity_poly.entity_id
_entity_poly.type
_entity_poly.pdbx_seq_one_letter_code
_entity_poly.pdbx_strand_id
1 'polypeptide(L)'
;MTTTDDLAPLLEIMSARIRRQVEARRELDRITRERLELQAALRRYGAAGPSIAEACGEDDAGRLEVSVRATVSERVSRELHRQTRLSRSRDPRYDINRHIVVARLTRWLAGNGSWIAATPGEAGPAHDGRGTTGKPHERPRRTGKDSPSQPPRRTKHRRRPDTLRPKSNVGQ
;
A
#
# COMPACT_ATOMS: atom_id res chain seq x y z
N MET A 1 -26.54 -51.63 -11.22
CA MET A 1 -25.15 -51.17 -11.19
C MET A 1 -24.97 -50.24 -12.35
N THR A 2 -24.97 -48.94 -12.07
CA THR A 2 -25.00 -47.89 -13.08
C THR A 2 -23.58 -47.66 -13.59
N THR A 3 -23.40 -47.80 -14.90
CA THR A 3 -22.19 -47.51 -15.69
C THR A 3 -21.60 -46.12 -15.48
N THR A 4 -22.24 -45.27 -14.68
CA THR A 4 -21.81 -43.94 -14.27
C THR A 4 -20.74 -43.95 -13.16
N ASP A 5 -20.66 -44.99 -12.33
CA ASP A 5 -19.70 -45.05 -11.21
C ASP A 5 -18.24 -45.27 -11.69
N ASP A 6 -18.03 -45.95 -12.82
CA ASP A 6 -16.70 -46.21 -13.39
C ASP A 6 -16.03 -44.94 -13.99
N LEU A 7 -16.82 -43.89 -14.25
CA LEU A 7 -16.31 -42.63 -14.80
C LEU A 7 -15.89 -41.62 -13.74
N ALA A 8 -16.24 -41.85 -12.47
CA ALA A 8 -15.97 -40.90 -11.37
C ALA A 8 -14.47 -40.56 -11.22
N PRO A 9 -13.52 -41.54 -11.26
CA PRO A 9 -12.10 -41.23 -11.14
C PRO A 9 -11.57 -40.37 -12.30
N LEU A 10 -12.06 -40.62 -13.52
CA LEU A 10 -11.67 -39.84 -14.70
C LEU A 10 -12.17 -38.40 -14.60
N LEU A 11 -13.43 -38.20 -14.18
CA LEU A 11 -14.01 -36.88 -13.97
C LEU A 11 -13.27 -36.12 -12.86
N GLU A 12 -12.85 -36.79 -11.80
CA GLU A 12 -12.05 -36.18 -10.73
C GLU A 12 -10.69 -35.70 -11.26
N ILE A 13 -9.96 -36.54 -11.99
CA ILE A 13 -8.67 -36.18 -12.60
C ILE A 13 -8.83 -34.99 -13.56
N MET A 14 -9.86 -35.02 -14.42
CA MET A 14 -10.13 -33.92 -15.36
C MET A 14 -10.46 -32.63 -14.61
N SER A 15 -11.31 -32.68 -13.57
CA SER A 15 -11.66 -31.52 -12.78
C SER A 15 -10.46 -30.92 -12.06
N ALA A 16 -9.57 -31.75 -11.52
CA ALA A 16 -8.33 -31.32 -10.88
C ALA A 16 -7.39 -30.63 -11.87
N ARG A 17 -7.25 -31.19 -13.09
CA ARG A 17 -6.46 -30.56 -14.16
C ARG A 17 -7.03 -29.22 -14.58
N ILE A 18 -8.36 -29.11 -14.74
CA ILE A 18 -9.03 -27.85 -15.08
C ILE A 18 -8.78 -26.81 -13.99
N ARG A 19 -8.91 -27.17 -12.71
CA ARG A 19 -8.60 -26.26 -11.59
C ARG A 19 -7.18 -25.73 -11.66
N ARG A 20 -6.18 -26.62 -11.83
CA ARG A 20 -4.77 -26.23 -11.98
C ARG A 20 -4.55 -25.28 -13.15
N GLN A 21 -5.21 -25.54 -14.29
CA GLN A 21 -5.08 -24.69 -15.48
C GLN A 21 -5.71 -23.30 -15.27
N VAL A 22 -6.87 -23.24 -14.62
CA VAL A 22 -7.53 -21.96 -14.26
C VAL A 22 -6.70 -21.18 -13.25
N GLU A 23 -6.12 -21.84 -12.26
CA GLU A 23 -5.20 -21.24 -11.28
C GLU A 23 -3.95 -20.68 -11.96
N ALA A 24 -3.31 -21.46 -12.83
CA ALA A 24 -2.16 -21.00 -13.62
C ALA A 24 -2.51 -19.78 -14.47
N ARG A 25 -3.71 -19.74 -15.06
CA ARG A 25 -4.16 -18.58 -15.84
C ARG A 25 -4.36 -17.35 -14.97
N ARG A 26 -5.03 -17.49 -13.83
CA ARG A 26 -5.24 -16.40 -12.86
C ARG A 26 -3.92 -15.83 -12.37
N GLU A 27 -2.93 -16.69 -12.18
CA GLU A 27 -1.59 -16.29 -11.78
C GLU A 27 -0.89 -15.45 -12.85
N LEU A 28 -0.93 -15.88 -14.13
CA LEU A 28 -0.40 -15.09 -15.24
C LEU A 28 -1.09 -13.72 -15.38
N ASP A 29 -2.42 -13.70 -15.22
CA ASP A 29 -3.19 -12.45 -15.30
C ASP A 29 -2.86 -11.52 -14.11
N ARG A 30 -2.64 -12.08 -12.90
CA ARG A 30 -2.16 -11.35 -11.71
C ARG A 30 -0.81 -10.69 -11.98
N ILE A 31 0.17 -11.46 -12.43
CA ILE A 31 1.53 -10.98 -12.75
C ILE A 31 1.46 -9.87 -13.80
N THR A 32 0.66 -10.07 -14.86
CA THR A 32 0.50 -9.08 -15.93
C THR A 32 -0.08 -7.78 -15.40
N ARG A 33 -1.11 -7.86 -14.55
CA ARG A 33 -1.70 -6.68 -13.89
C ARG A 33 -0.68 -5.96 -13.00
N GLU A 34 0.07 -6.68 -12.17
CA GLU A 34 1.06 -6.07 -11.29
C GLU A 34 2.17 -5.35 -12.08
N ARG A 35 2.62 -5.91 -13.21
CA ARG A 35 3.58 -5.26 -14.13
C ARG A 35 3.01 -3.97 -14.73
N LEU A 36 1.75 -3.98 -15.14
CA LEU A 36 1.08 -2.78 -15.64
C LEU A 36 0.94 -1.72 -14.55
N GLU A 37 0.66 -2.12 -13.31
CA GLU A 37 0.60 -1.23 -12.15
C GLU A 37 1.98 -0.61 -11.85
N LEU A 38 3.06 -1.38 -11.91
CA LEU A 38 4.43 -0.86 -11.78
C LEU A 38 4.75 0.15 -12.88
N GLN A 39 4.46 -0.19 -14.14
CA GLN A 39 4.70 0.69 -15.28
C GLN A 39 3.91 2.00 -15.14
N ALA A 40 2.65 1.94 -14.73
CA ALA A 40 1.83 3.12 -14.49
C ALA A 40 2.36 3.97 -13.33
N ALA A 41 2.85 3.34 -12.25
CA ALA A 41 3.46 4.03 -11.13
C ALA A 41 4.74 4.77 -11.54
N LEU A 42 5.63 4.11 -12.29
CA LEU A 42 6.87 4.71 -12.80
C LEU A 42 6.58 5.92 -13.70
N ARG A 43 5.62 5.79 -14.64
CA ARG A 43 5.20 6.90 -15.51
C ARG A 43 4.63 8.08 -14.72
N ARG A 44 3.85 7.83 -13.66
CA ARG A 44 3.30 8.90 -12.79
C ARG A 44 4.40 9.72 -12.13
N TYR A 45 5.54 9.11 -11.80
CA TYR A 45 6.71 9.81 -11.25
C TYR A 45 7.67 10.32 -12.32
N GLY A 46 7.28 10.25 -13.59
CA GLY A 46 7.99 10.82 -14.73
C GLY A 46 9.14 9.96 -15.26
N ALA A 47 9.11 8.66 -15.02
CA ALA A 47 9.91 7.75 -15.81
C ALA A 47 9.35 7.75 -17.25
N ALA A 48 10.22 7.98 -18.23
CA ALA A 48 9.94 7.76 -19.64
C ALA A 48 11.09 6.97 -20.28
N GLY A 49 10.81 6.29 -21.39
CA GLY A 49 11.82 5.57 -22.18
C GLY A 49 11.68 4.05 -22.20
N PRO A 50 12.49 3.36 -23.02
CA PRO A 50 12.41 1.93 -23.25
C PRO A 50 12.84 1.09 -22.04
N SER A 51 13.77 1.59 -21.21
CA SER A 51 14.29 0.88 -20.04
C SER A 51 13.21 0.53 -19.00
N ILE A 52 12.06 1.21 -19.03
CA ILE A 52 10.92 0.91 -18.15
C ILE A 52 10.32 -0.45 -18.48
N ALA A 53 10.15 -0.76 -19.77
CA ALA A 53 9.54 -2.02 -20.17
C ALA A 53 10.43 -3.21 -19.76
N GLU A 54 11.74 -3.07 -19.91
CA GLU A 54 12.73 -4.05 -19.49
C GLU A 54 12.75 -4.24 -17.97
N ALA A 55 12.83 -3.13 -17.22
CA ALA A 55 12.81 -3.17 -15.75
C ALA A 55 11.51 -3.76 -15.19
N CYS A 56 10.36 -3.44 -15.78
CA CYS A 56 9.08 -4.03 -15.38
C CYS A 56 8.94 -5.51 -15.77
N GLY A 57 9.46 -5.90 -16.94
CA GLY A 57 9.41 -7.29 -17.40
C GLY A 57 10.16 -8.22 -16.45
N GLU A 58 11.30 -7.75 -15.96
CA GLU A 58 12.25 -8.53 -15.15
C GLU A 58 12.11 -8.24 -13.65
N ASP A 59 11.20 -7.33 -13.30
CA ASP A 59 10.95 -6.87 -11.95
C ASP A 59 12.22 -6.39 -11.21
N ASP A 60 13.13 -5.74 -11.95
CA ASP A 60 14.44 -5.32 -11.47
C ASP A 60 14.69 -3.83 -11.73
N ALA A 61 14.77 -3.05 -10.64
CA ALA A 61 15.07 -1.62 -10.70
C ALA A 61 16.50 -1.31 -11.17
N GLY A 62 17.41 -2.28 -11.11
CA GLY A 62 18.77 -2.18 -11.64
C GLY A 62 18.81 -1.96 -13.16
N ARG A 63 17.78 -2.42 -13.89
CA ARG A 63 17.66 -2.27 -15.35
C ARG A 63 17.14 -0.91 -15.79
N LEU A 64 16.70 -0.05 -14.86
CA LEU A 64 16.38 1.33 -15.20
C LEU A 64 17.66 2.10 -15.51
N GLU A 65 17.62 2.97 -16.52
CA GLU A 65 18.68 3.94 -16.76
C GLU A 65 18.98 4.71 -15.47
N VAL A 66 20.27 4.85 -15.13
CA VAL A 66 20.71 5.41 -13.83
C VAL A 66 20.13 6.81 -13.59
N SER A 67 20.09 7.65 -14.63
CA SER A 67 19.54 9.01 -14.60
C SER A 67 18.04 9.02 -14.26
N VAL A 68 17.28 8.13 -14.92
CA VAL A 68 15.84 7.93 -14.70
C VAL A 68 15.60 7.39 -13.30
N ARG A 69 16.35 6.37 -12.87
CA ARG A 69 16.23 5.76 -11.55
C ARG A 69 16.48 6.78 -10.44
N ALA A 70 17.51 7.63 -10.58
CA ALA A 70 17.81 8.68 -9.61
C ALA A 70 16.67 9.71 -9.52
N THR A 71 16.18 10.18 -10.67
CA THR A 71 15.08 11.16 -10.75
C THR A 71 13.79 10.61 -10.14
N VAL A 72 13.43 9.37 -10.46
CA VAL A 72 12.23 8.71 -9.91
C VAL A 72 12.39 8.49 -8.41
N SER A 73 13.54 7.97 -7.97
CA SER A 73 13.83 7.74 -6.55
C SER A 73 13.68 9.01 -5.72
N GLU A 74 14.18 10.15 -6.21
CA GLU A 74 14.03 11.44 -5.54
C GLU A 74 12.55 11.85 -5.41
N ARG A 75 11.79 11.78 -6.50
CA ARG A 75 10.37 12.16 -6.53
C ARG A 75 9.53 11.27 -5.62
N VAL A 76 9.76 9.96 -5.66
CA VAL A 76 9.08 8.97 -4.82
C VAL A 76 9.41 9.21 -3.35
N SER A 77 10.67 9.51 -3.01
CA SER A 77 11.08 9.81 -1.63
C SER A 77 10.40 11.06 -1.07
N ARG A 78 10.30 12.13 -1.88
CA ARG A 78 9.56 13.35 -1.49
C ARG A 78 8.08 13.07 -1.26
N GLU A 79 7.45 12.25 -2.12
CA GLU A 79 6.05 11.88 -1.95
C GLU A 79 5.83 10.99 -0.73
N LEU A 80 6.74 10.05 -0.45
CA LEU A 80 6.65 9.18 0.73
C LEU A 80 6.70 10.01 2.01
N HIS A 81 7.62 10.96 2.06
CA HIS A 81 7.73 11.90 3.18
C HIS A 81 6.45 12.73 3.33
N ARG A 82 5.89 13.23 2.23
CA ARG A 82 4.62 13.96 2.22
C ARG A 82 3.47 13.11 2.77
N GLN A 83 3.28 11.88 2.30
CA GLN A 83 2.23 10.98 2.79
C GLN A 83 2.42 10.63 4.26
N THR A 84 3.66 10.41 4.70
CA THR A 84 4.00 10.15 6.10
C THR A 84 3.64 11.34 7.00
N ARG A 85 3.85 12.57 6.53
CA ARG A 85 3.45 13.77 7.27
C ARG A 85 1.93 13.89 7.36
N LEU A 86 1.23 13.72 6.23
CA LEU A 86 -0.24 13.79 6.16
C LEU A 86 -0.90 12.73 7.06
N SER A 87 -0.35 11.51 7.10
CA SER A 87 -0.88 10.42 7.94
C SER A 87 -0.76 10.77 9.43
N ARG A 88 0.37 11.32 9.86
CA ARG A 88 0.61 11.73 11.25
C ARG A 88 -0.31 12.86 11.70
N SER A 89 -0.61 13.81 10.81
CA SER A 89 -1.53 14.91 11.11
C SER A 89 -3.00 14.55 10.93
N ARG A 90 -3.32 13.31 10.50
CA ARG A 90 -4.68 12.87 10.12
C ARG A 90 -5.32 13.83 9.10
N ASP A 91 -4.52 14.33 8.15
CA ASP A 91 -4.99 15.25 7.12
C ASP A 91 -5.94 14.51 6.15
N PRO A 92 -7.10 15.06 5.79
CA PRO A 92 -8.03 14.47 4.82
C PRO A 92 -7.42 14.17 3.44
N ARG A 93 -6.31 14.82 3.07
CA ARG A 93 -5.57 14.58 1.83
C ARG A 93 -4.69 13.34 1.90
N TYR A 94 -4.56 12.72 3.07
CA TYR A 94 -3.87 11.44 3.22
C TYR A 94 -4.61 10.36 2.44
N ASP A 95 -3.87 9.62 1.61
CA ASP A 95 -4.39 8.50 0.85
C ASP A 95 -3.55 7.27 1.16
N ILE A 96 -4.17 6.30 1.86
CA ILE A 96 -3.52 5.05 2.26
C ILE A 96 -3.06 4.23 1.04
N ASN A 97 -3.84 4.21 -0.04
CA ASN A 97 -3.50 3.45 -1.24
C ASN A 97 -2.29 4.09 -1.93
N ARG A 98 -2.28 5.43 -2.03
CA ARG A 98 -1.11 6.16 -2.54
C ARG A 98 0.13 5.92 -1.70
N HIS A 99 0.01 5.94 -0.37
CA HIS A 99 1.12 5.68 0.54
C HIS A 99 1.69 4.27 0.33
N ILE A 100 0.85 3.24 0.29
CA ILE A 100 1.28 1.85 0.07
C ILE A 100 2.03 1.71 -1.26
N VAL A 101 1.49 2.26 -2.35
CA VAL A 101 2.12 2.22 -3.69
C VAL A 101 3.49 2.89 -3.66
N VAL A 102 3.58 4.08 -3.04
CA VAL A 102 4.84 4.83 -2.94
C VAL A 102 5.87 4.07 -2.10
N ALA A 103 5.46 3.51 -0.96
CA ALA A 103 6.35 2.72 -0.11
C ALA A 103 6.83 1.43 -0.81
N ARG A 104 5.95 0.73 -1.54
CA ARG A 104 6.32 -0.43 -2.37
C ARG A 104 7.34 -0.02 -3.43
N LEU A 105 7.09 1.10 -4.12
CA LEU A 105 7.99 1.61 -5.17
C LEU A 105 9.36 2.01 -4.62
N THR A 106 9.42 2.64 -3.43
CA THR A 106 10.70 2.96 -2.77
C THR A 106 11.53 1.69 -2.48
N ARG A 107 10.90 0.63 -1.96
CA ARG A 107 11.61 -0.63 -1.69
C ARG A 107 12.12 -1.30 -2.95
N TRP A 108 11.29 -1.31 -4.00
CA TRP A 108 11.65 -1.85 -5.31
C TRP A 108 12.82 -1.07 -5.94
N LEU A 109 12.77 0.26 -5.95
CA LEU A 109 13.85 1.12 -6.46
C LEU A 109 15.17 0.95 -5.70
N ALA A 110 15.10 0.59 -4.41
CA ALA A 110 16.27 0.30 -3.59
C ALA A 110 16.84 -1.11 -3.82
N GLY A 111 16.19 -1.96 -4.64
CA GLY A 111 16.56 -3.36 -4.83
C GLY A 111 16.24 -4.26 -3.63
N ASN A 112 15.49 -3.75 -2.64
CA ASN A 112 15.19 -4.44 -1.37
C ASN A 112 13.87 -5.21 -1.41
N GLY A 113 13.25 -5.35 -2.57
CA GLY A 113 11.99 -6.06 -2.73
C GLY A 113 11.55 -6.17 -4.18
N SER A 114 10.77 -7.20 -4.45
CA SER A 114 10.12 -7.41 -5.73
C SER A 114 8.79 -6.64 -5.78
N TRP A 115 8.44 -6.12 -6.95
CA TRP A 115 7.10 -5.58 -7.15
C TRP A 115 6.12 -6.74 -7.23
N ILE A 116 6.40 -7.79 -7.99
CA ILE A 116 5.50 -8.92 -8.19
C ILE A 116 5.62 -9.86 -7.01
N ALA A 117 4.74 -9.74 -6.01
CA ALA A 117 4.89 -10.51 -4.79
C ALA A 117 4.85 -12.02 -5.11
N ALA A 118 5.88 -12.74 -4.68
CA ALA A 118 5.86 -14.20 -4.63
C ALA A 118 4.57 -14.64 -3.94
N THR A 119 3.90 -15.62 -4.54
CA THR A 119 2.61 -16.13 -4.09
C THR A 119 2.61 -16.31 -2.56
N PRO A 120 1.54 -15.96 -1.82
CA PRO A 120 1.53 -15.92 -0.35
C PRO A 120 1.88 -17.21 0.42
N GLY A 121 2.33 -18.28 -0.23
CA GLY A 121 2.86 -19.51 0.37
C GLY A 121 4.38 -19.68 0.28
N GLU A 122 5.10 -18.83 -0.45
CA GLU A 122 6.56 -18.93 -0.64
C GLU A 122 7.34 -17.77 -0.01
N ALA A 123 6.69 -16.93 0.80
CA ALA A 123 7.41 -16.02 1.67
C ALA A 123 8.20 -16.86 2.68
N GLY A 124 9.47 -17.16 2.34
CA GLY A 124 10.45 -17.70 3.26
C GLY A 124 10.44 -16.91 4.58
N PRO A 125 10.89 -17.52 5.68
CA PRO A 125 10.73 -16.95 7.02
C PRO A 125 11.17 -15.50 6.99
N ALA A 126 10.22 -14.61 7.27
CA ALA A 126 10.48 -13.19 7.38
C ALA A 126 11.72 -13.04 8.26
N HIS A 127 12.80 -12.49 7.71
CA HIS A 127 13.92 -12.13 8.55
C HIS A 127 13.35 -11.18 9.61
N ASP A 128 13.30 -11.68 10.85
CA ASP A 128 12.90 -11.00 12.07
C ASP A 128 13.88 -9.85 12.34
N GLY A 129 13.76 -8.81 11.52
CA GLY A 129 14.48 -7.57 11.61
C GLY A 129 13.66 -6.55 12.39
N ARG A 130 13.57 -6.77 13.70
CA ARG A 130 13.47 -5.70 14.71
C ARG A 130 12.14 -4.94 14.78
N GLY A 131 11.34 -5.34 15.77
CA GLY A 131 10.25 -4.55 16.33
C GLY A 131 9.68 -5.20 17.58
N THR A 132 10.54 -5.34 18.60
CA THR A 132 10.21 -5.72 19.98
C THR A 132 8.77 -5.38 20.34
N THR A 133 7.97 -6.42 20.54
CA THR A 133 6.73 -6.37 21.31
C THR A 133 7.02 -5.61 22.60
N GLY A 134 6.51 -4.39 22.68
CA GLY A 134 6.40 -3.70 23.95
C GLY A 134 5.59 -4.61 24.86
N LYS A 135 6.27 -5.25 25.82
CA LYS A 135 5.61 -5.92 26.94
C LYS A 135 4.55 -4.94 27.46
N PRO A 136 3.28 -5.36 27.62
CA PRO A 136 2.33 -4.54 28.33
C PRO A 136 2.90 -4.37 29.72
N HIS A 137 3.37 -3.15 30.03
CA HIS A 137 3.79 -2.81 31.36
C HIS A 137 2.53 -2.89 32.21
N GLU A 138 2.36 -4.02 32.92
CA GLU A 138 1.39 -4.16 33.98
C GLU A 138 1.56 -2.96 34.90
N ARG A 139 0.59 -2.06 34.84
CA ARG A 139 0.48 -0.99 35.81
C ARG A 139 0.12 -1.66 37.13
N PRO A 140 0.93 -1.52 38.19
CA PRO A 140 0.49 -1.96 39.50
C PRO A 140 -0.80 -1.22 39.85
N ARG A 141 -1.84 -1.99 40.19
CA ARG A 141 -3.09 -1.48 40.77
C ARG A 141 -2.73 -0.70 42.04
N ARG A 142 -2.70 0.63 41.94
CA ARG A 142 -2.66 1.52 43.10
C ARG A 142 -4.06 1.54 43.71
N THR A 143 -4.25 0.74 44.75
CA THR A 143 -5.29 0.92 45.76
C THR A 143 -4.86 2.03 46.70
N GLY A 144 -5.62 3.13 46.71
CA GLY A 144 -5.47 4.29 47.60
C GLY A 144 -6.38 5.39 47.05
N LYS A 145 -7.64 5.47 47.48
CA LYS A 145 -8.12 6.21 48.67
C LYS A 145 -7.57 7.64 48.75
N ASP A 146 -8.53 8.56 48.88
CA ASP A 146 -8.43 9.97 49.28
C ASP A 146 -8.37 11.03 48.15
N SER A 147 -9.58 11.50 47.77
CA SER A 147 -10.12 12.87 47.55
C SER A 147 -9.16 14.07 47.35
N PRO A 148 -9.57 15.26 46.79
CA PRO A 148 -10.94 15.76 46.57
C PRO A 148 -11.22 16.51 45.22
N SER A 149 -12.52 16.70 44.97
CA SER A 149 -13.20 17.81 44.29
C SER A 149 -12.37 18.81 43.46
N GLN A 150 -12.53 18.77 42.13
CA GLN A 150 -12.31 19.94 41.27
C GLN A 150 -13.62 20.35 40.56
N PRO A 151 -13.94 21.66 40.51
CA PRO A 151 -15.19 22.17 39.97
C PRO A 151 -15.23 22.18 38.42
N PRO A 152 -16.43 22.29 37.82
CA PRO A 152 -16.60 22.23 36.37
C PRO A 152 -16.00 23.46 35.66
N ARG A 153 -15.18 23.20 34.65
CA ARG A 153 -14.64 24.23 33.75
C ARG A 153 -15.72 24.74 32.81
N ARG A 154 -16.17 25.96 33.10
CA ARG A 154 -16.99 26.86 32.29
C ARG A 154 -16.37 27.12 30.90
N THR A 155 -16.89 26.48 29.85
CA THR A 155 -16.58 26.83 28.46
C THR A 155 -17.48 27.99 28.01
N LYS A 156 -16.86 29.16 27.86
CA LYS A 156 -17.47 30.37 27.31
C LYS A 156 -17.74 30.16 25.82
N HIS A 157 -18.99 30.42 25.41
CA HIS A 157 -19.37 30.70 24.03
C HIS A 157 -18.44 31.77 23.44
N ARG A 158 -17.66 31.42 22.42
CA ARG A 158 -17.04 32.39 21.54
C ARG A 158 -17.82 32.40 20.24
N ARG A 159 -18.85 33.25 20.20
CA ARG A 159 -19.41 33.79 18.96
C ARG A 159 -18.25 34.43 18.19
N ARG A 160 -18.10 34.11 16.91
CA ARG A 160 -17.41 34.98 15.97
C ARG A 160 -18.22 35.12 14.68
N PRO A 161 -18.10 36.31 14.06
CA PRO A 161 -19.19 36.95 13.35
C PRO A 161 -19.27 36.57 11.88
N ASP A 162 -20.49 36.68 11.35
CA ASP A 162 -20.78 36.88 9.94
C ASP A 162 -19.88 37.99 9.39
N THR A 163 -19.07 37.65 8.39
CA THR A 163 -18.48 38.65 7.51
C THR A 163 -19.01 38.43 6.11
N LEU A 164 -19.77 39.45 5.73
CA LEU A 164 -20.43 39.69 4.47
C LEU A 164 -19.47 39.62 3.28
N ARG A 165 -19.91 38.91 2.23
CA ARG A 165 -20.03 39.36 0.82
C ARG A 165 -18.99 40.36 0.28
N PRO A 166 -18.43 40.06 -0.90
CA PRO A 166 -18.35 41.08 -1.93
C PRO A 166 -19.18 40.72 -3.17
N LYS A 167 -19.62 41.81 -3.80
CA LYS A 167 -20.56 41.88 -4.90
C LYS A 167 -19.90 41.47 -6.22
N SER A 168 -20.75 40.93 -7.08
CA SER A 168 -20.72 40.97 -8.54
C SER A 168 -19.82 42.03 -9.17
N ASN A 169 -19.05 41.61 -10.19
CA ASN A 169 -18.67 42.47 -11.29
C ASN A 169 -19.05 41.77 -12.60
N VAL A 170 -20.16 42.24 -13.19
CA VAL A 170 -20.53 41.97 -14.58
C VAL A 170 -20.05 43.19 -15.36
N GLY A 171 -19.20 42.96 -16.34
CA GLY A 171 -18.84 43.93 -17.36
C GLY A 171 -18.02 43.22 -18.42
N GLN A 172 -18.14 43.49 -19.71
CA GLN A 172 -19.05 44.35 -20.47
C GLN A 172 -19.09 43.74 -21.88
#